data_AF-A0A0N4YJ01-F1
#
_entry.id   AF-A0A0N4YJ01-F1
#
_cell.length_a   1.000
_cell.length_b   1.000
_cell.length_c   1.000
_cell.angle_alpha   90.00
_cell.angle_beta   90.00
_cell.angle_gamma   90.00
#
_symmetry.space_group_name_H-M   'P 1'
#
loop_
_entity.id
_entity.type
_entity.pdbx_description
1 polymer ?
#
loop_
_entity_poly.entity_id
_entity_poly.type
_entity_poly.pdbx_seq_one_letter_code
_entity_poly.pdbx_strand_id
1 'polypeptide(L)'
;MLEVKGKMWNANTTFENDVAAECIVIGVPSVTTNLSGFGCFINQHVEDAKSDGIHVVDRSFEGCNGFVNEGAEILYEYTCLSGRHSIIARNCTDSLSELLDWKTLSEKRLAKASLVPATPSISCPTTSHESDYSENSELDD
;
A
#
# COMPACT_ATOMS: atom_id res chain seq x y z
N MET A 1 -9.22 10.90 -26.85
CA MET A 1 -9.47 9.54 -26.32
C MET A 1 -8.15 9.04 -25.78
N LEU A 2 -7.78 9.47 -24.57
CA LEU A 2 -6.49 9.14 -23.97
C LEU A 2 -6.58 7.75 -23.34
N GLU A 3 -5.71 6.88 -23.83
CA GLU A 3 -5.60 5.48 -23.46
C GLU A 3 -5.05 5.39 -22.02
N VAL A 4 -5.92 5.07 -21.08
CA VAL A 4 -5.57 4.73 -19.69
C VAL A 4 -4.92 3.34 -19.69
N LYS A 5 -3.69 3.25 -20.20
CA LYS A 5 -2.89 2.02 -20.11
C LYS A 5 -2.38 1.89 -18.68
N GLY A 6 -2.70 0.74 -18.10
CA GLY A 6 -2.57 0.42 -16.70
C GLY A 6 -1.22 0.83 -16.12
N LYS A 7 -1.28 1.47 -14.95
CA LYS A 7 -0.19 1.49 -14.00
C LYS A 7 0.00 0.06 -13.51
N MET A 8 0.81 -0.66 -14.29
CA MET A 8 1.44 -1.92 -13.96
C MET A 8 1.98 -1.78 -12.53
N TRP A 9 1.47 -2.62 -11.63
CA TRP A 9 2.01 -2.81 -10.29
C TRP A 9 3.52 -3.01 -10.43
N ASN A 10 4.31 -1.99 -10.16
CA ASN A 10 5.75 -2.18 -10.05
C ASN A 10 5.95 -3.02 -8.79
N ALA A 11 6.52 -4.22 -8.98
CA ALA A 11 6.76 -5.21 -7.93
C ALA A 11 7.65 -4.71 -6.77
N ASN A 12 8.17 -3.48 -6.89
CA ASN A 12 8.98 -2.76 -5.92
C ASN A 12 8.18 -1.80 -5.02
N THR A 13 6.84 -1.79 -5.09
CA THR A 13 6.02 -1.07 -4.10
C THR A 13 5.90 -1.93 -2.84
N THR A 14 7.04 -2.20 -2.21
CA THR A 14 7.09 -2.74 -0.86
C THR A 14 6.49 -1.68 0.05
N PHE A 15 5.76 -2.08 1.09
CA PHE A 15 5.24 -1.20 2.17
C PHE A 15 6.35 -0.50 2.99
N GLU A 16 7.55 -0.42 2.42
CA GLU A 16 8.75 0.08 3.05
C GLU A 16 8.54 1.58 3.30
N ASN A 17 8.15 1.90 4.53
CA ASN A 17 7.82 3.23 5.07
C ASN A 17 6.37 3.72 4.88
N ASP A 18 5.37 2.83 4.74
CA ASP A 18 3.97 3.28 4.74
C ASP A 18 3.42 3.47 6.17
N VAL A 19 3.49 4.71 6.68
CA VAL A 19 3.06 5.10 8.04
C VAL A 19 1.62 4.67 8.34
N ALA A 20 0.74 4.64 7.33
CA ALA A 20 -0.65 4.22 7.51
C ALA A 20 -0.76 2.72 7.86
N ALA A 21 0.06 1.88 7.23
CA ALA A 21 0.11 0.45 7.54
C ALA A 21 0.62 0.20 8.97
N GLU A 22 1.65 0.94 9.40
CA GLU A 22 2.16 0.87 10.77
C GLU A 22 1.10 1.30 11.80
N CYS A 23 0.32 2.35 11.51
CA CYS A 23 -0.79 2.79 12.37
C CYS A 23 -1.86 1.71 12.57
N ILE A 24 -2.17 0.92 11.54
CA ILE A 24 -3.21 -0.12 11.63
C ILE A 24 -2.78 -1.27 12.52
N VAL A 25 -1.50 -1.67 12.44
CA VAL A 25 -0.92 -2.71 13.30
C VAL A 25 -1.02 -2.34 14.78
N ILE A 26 -1.06 -1.05 15.11
CA ILE A 26 -1.23 -0.55 16.49
C ILE A 26 -2.69 -0.13 16.80
N GLY A 27 -3.64 -0.42 15.93
CA GLY A 27 -5.06 -0.10 16.13
C GLY A 27 -5.37 1.41 16.09
N VAL A 28 -4.57 2.20 15.36
CA VAL A 28 -4.77 3.64 15.20
C VAL A 28 -5.46 3.92 13.86
N PRO A 29 -6.69 4.49 13.87
CA PRO A 29 -7.37 4.89 12.64
C PRO A 29 -6.51 5.85 11.82
N SER A 30 -6.51 5.67 10.50
CA SER A 30 -5.62 6.42 9.60
C SER A 30 -6.36 6.93 8.36
N VAL A 31 -5.82 8.00 7.78
CA VAL A 31 -6.31 8.57 6.53
C VAL A 31 -5.22 8.43 5.48
N THR A 32 -5.54 7.85 4.34
CA THR A 32 -4.63 7.67 3.19
C THR A 32 -5.32 8.10 1.90
N THR A 33 -4.63 7.99 0.77
CA THR A 33 -5.16 8.43 -0.53
C THR A 33 -5.11 7.30 -1.55
N ASN A 34 -5.97 7.35 -2.56
CA ASN A 34 -5.97 6.37 -3.65
C ASN A 34 -4.70 6.35 -4.52
N LEU A 35 -3.81 7.34 -4.35
CA LEU A 35 -2.51 7.39 -5.02
C LEU A 35 -1.40 6.68 -4.25
N SER A 36 -1.59 6.39 -2.95
CA SER A 36 -0.63 5.61 -2.18
C SER A 36 -0.71 4.13 -2.56
N GLY A 37 0.41 3.43 -2.52
CA GLY A 37 0.45 1.98 -2.76
C GLY A 37 -0.47 1.26 -1.77
N PHE A 38 -0.46 1.69 -0.52
CA PHE A 38 -1.33 1.17 0.52
C PHE A 38 -2.82 1.47 0.30
N GLY A 39 -3.20 2.70 -0.01
CA GLY A 39 -4.61 3.06 -0.25
C GLY A 39 -5.19 2.31 -1.45
N CYS A 40 -4.38 2.11 -2.50
CA CYS A 40 -4.74 1.26 -3.64
C CYS A 40 -4.91 -0.21 -3.24
N PHE A 41 -4.05 -0.73 -2.35
CA PHE A 41 -4.18 -2.08 -1.81
C PHE A 41 -5.47 -2.25 -0.99
N ILE A 42 -5.78 -1.31 -0.10
CA ILE A 42 -6.99 -1.33 0.72
C ILE A 42 -8.24 -1.31 -0.16
N ASN A 43 -8.34 -0.39 -1.12
CA ASN A 43 -9.49 -0.32 -2.03
C ASN A 43 -9.71 -1.59 -2.87
N GLN A 44 -8.67 -2.42 -3.06
CA GLN A 44 -8.79 -3.68 -3.81
C GLN A 44 -9.18 -4.88 -2.95
N HIS A 45 -8.94 -4.83 -1.63
CA HIS A 45 -9.05 -5.99 -0.75
C HIS A 45 -10.03 -5.81 0.41
N VAL A 46 -10.50 -4.59 0.65
CA VAL A 46 -11.43 -4.22 1.73
C VAL A 46 -12.63 -3.53 1.10
N GLU A 47 -13.83 -4.06 1.31
CA GLU A 47 -15.07 -3.48 0.74
C GLU A 47 -15.50 -2.20 1.46
N ASP A 48 -15.39 -2.17 2.79
CA ASP A 48 -15.79 -1.02 3.61
C ASP A 48 -14.65 -0.58 4.54
N ALA A 49 -13.64 0.06 3.96
CA ALA A 49 -12.47 0.53 4.69
C ALA A 49 -12.82 1.58 5.77
N LYS A 50 -13.89 2.38 5.57
CA LYS A 50 -14.30 3.44 6.50
C LYS A 50 -14.75 2.85 7.83
N SER A 51 -15.51 1.75 7.80
CA SER A 51 -15.94 1.05 9.01
C SER A 51 -14.78 0.43 9.79
N ASP A 52 -13.73 0.00 9.09
CA ASP A 52 -12.49 -0.50 9.70
C ASP A 52 -11.55 0.64 10.17
N GLY A 53 -11.96 1.90 10.06
CA GLY A 53 -11.19 3.05 10.52
C GLY A 53 -10.04 3.47 9.60
N ILE A 54 -10.07 3.04 8.33
CA ILE A 54 -9.19 3.56 7.27
C ILE A 54 -10.01 4.40 6.29
N HIS A 55 -9.65 5.67 6.16
CA HIS A 55 -10.28 6.54 5.17
C HIS A 55 -9.37 6.65 3.96
N VAL A 56 -9.81 6.16 2.81
CA VAL A 56 -9.08 6.28 1.54
C VAL A 56 -9.72 7.38 0.71
N VAL A 57 -9.12 8.56 0.74
CA VAL A 57 -9.62 9.75 0.04
C VAL A 57 -9.23 9.71 -1.44
N ASP A 58 -10.14 10.08 -2.34
CA ASP A 58 -9.86 10.15 -3.78
C ASP A 58 -9.14 11.45 -4.14
N ARG A 59 -7.89 11.33 -4.60
CA ARG A 59 -7.10 12.47 -5.11
C ARG A 59 -6.94 12.46 -6.63
N SER A 60 -7.29 11.35 -7.30
CA SER A 60 -7.02 11.17 -8.72
C SER A 60 -8.11 11.76 -9.61
N PHE A 61 -9.36 11.80 -9.13
CA PHE A 61 -10.52 12.20 -9.93
C PHE A 61 -11.21 13.49 -9.45
N GLU A 62 -10.86 13.96 -8.25
CA GLU A 62 -11.41 15.18 -7.65
C GLU A 62 -10.51 16.41 -7.81
N GLY A 63 -11.14 17.59 -7.82
CA GLY A 63 -10.40 18.86 -7.75
C GLY A 63 -9.73 19.05 -6.39
N CYS A 64 -8.69 19.88 -6.33
CA CYS A 64 -7.92 20.14 -5.10
C CYS A 64 -8.80 20.49 -3.89
N ASN A 65 -9.85 21.29 -4.10
CA ASN A 65 -10.77 21.69 -3.02
C ASN A 65 -11.67 20.54 -2.54
N GLY A 66 -12.00 19.56 -3.40
CA GLY A 66 -12.81 18.39 -3.03
C GLY A 66 -12.09 17.55 -2.00
N PHE A 67 -10.87 17.11 -2.35
CA PHE A 67 -9.97 16.36 -1.47
C PHE A 67 -9.72 17.07 -0.12
N VAL A 68 -9.49 18.39 -0.13
CA VAL A 68 -9.23 19.15 1.10
C VAL A 68 -10.48 19.19 1.99
N ASN A 69 -11.66 19.39 1.40
CA ASN A 69 -12.91 19.41 2.16
C ASN A 69 -13.25 18.03 2.74
N GLU A 70 -13.12 16.98 1.95
CA GLU A 70 -13.35 15.60 2.41
C GLU A 70 -12.39 15.22 3.55
N GLY A 71 -11.10 15.51 3.38
CA GLY A 71 -10.10 15.28 4.42
C GLY A 71 -10.38 16.09 5.69
N ALA A 72 -10.83 17.33 5.57
CA ALA A 72 -11.19 18.16 6.72
C ALA A 72 -12.44 17.64 7.45
N GLU A 73 -13.43 17.15 6.71
CA GLU A 73 -14.65 16.56 7.27
C GLU A 73 -14.33 15.29 8.07
N ILE A 74 -13.52 14.38 7.52
CA ILE A 74 -13.07 13.16 8.21
C ILE A 74 -12.38 13.54 9.53
N LEU A 75 -11.43 14.48 9.50
CA LEU A 75 -10.72 14.90 10.71
C LEU A 75 -11.67 15.54 11.72
N TYR A 76 -12.64 16.33 11.26
CA TYR A 76 -13.65 16.94 12.12
C TYR A 76 -14.54 15.88 12.79
N GLU A 77 -15.02 14.87 12.06
CA GLU A 77 -15.79 13.73 12.60
C GLU A 77 -15.03 13.06 13.76
N TYR A 78 -13.72 12.84 13.62
CA TYR A 78 -12.89 12.27 14.68
C TYR A 78 -12.80 13.13 15.94
N THR A 79 -12.78 14.47 15.81
CA THR A 79 -12.78 15.37 16.97
C THR A 79 -14.08 15.33 17.77
N CYS A 80 -15.18 14.93 17.11
CA CYS A 80 -16.50 14.85 17.72
C CYS A 80 -16.81 13.48 18.34
N LEU A 81 -15.92 12.49 18.20
CA LEU A 81 -16.14 11.16 18.78
C LEU A 81 -16.17 11.19 20.30
N SER A 82 -17.12 10.47 20.89
CA SER A 82 -17.10 10.19 22.32
C SER A 82 -16.01 9.16 22.66
N GLY A 83 -15.61 9.09 23.93
CA GLY A 83 -14.60 8.12 24.39
C GLY A 83 -14.93 6.67 24.03
N ARG A 84 -16.21 6.26 24.10
CA ARG A 84 -16.64 4.92 23.70
C ARG A 84 -16.49 4.68 22.20
N HIS A 85 -16.93 5.61 21.36
CA HIS A 85 -16.82 5.49 19.91
C HIS A 85 -15.35 5.50 19.46
N SER A 86 -14.48 6.26 20.15
CA SER A 86 -13.04 6.27 19.87
C SER A 86 -12.37 4.93 20.20
N ILE A 87 -12.81 4.21 21.24
CA ILE A 87 -12.34 2.84 21.53
C ILE A 87 -12.85 1.86 20.46
N ILE A 88 -14.13 1.94 20.10
CA ILE A 88 -14.72 1.08 19.06
C ILE A 88 -13.98 1.27 17.74
N ALA A 89 -13.74 2.51 17.32
CA ALA A 89 -13.01 2.81 16.09
C ALA A 89 -11.60 2.18 16.09
N ARG A 90 -10.85 2.26 17.21
CA ARG A 90 -9.54 1.59 17.34
C ARG A 90 -9.63 0.08 17.24
N ASN A 91 -10.63 -0.54 17.89
CA ASN A 91 -10.83 -1.99 17.84
C ASN A 91 -11.22 -2.47 16.43
N CYS A 92 -12.02 -1.68 15.71
CA CYS A 92 -12.32 -1.94 14.30
C CYS A 92 -11.03 -1.89 13.46
N THR A 93 -10.17 -0.90 13.68
CA THR A 93 -8.88 -0.81 12.98
C THR A 93 -7.93 -1.96 13.29
N ASP A 94 -7.87 -2.40 14.55
CA ASP A 94 -7.03 -3.53 14.97
C ASP A 94 -7.41 -4.83 14.22
N SER A 95 -8.69 -5.02 13.93
CA SER A 95 -9.17 -6.20 13.17
C SER A 95 -8.57 -6.30 11.76
N LEU A 96 -8.12 -5.19 11.19
CA LEU A 96 -7.54 -5.14 9.85
C LEU A 96 -6.04 -5.45 9.84
N SER A 97 -5.39 -5.53 11.01
CA SER A 97 -3.98 -5.90 11.13
C SER A 97 -3.69 -7.32 10.61
N GLU A 98 -4.65 -8.25 10.73
CA GLU A 98 -4.55 -9.62 10.20
C GLU A 98 -4.40 -9.66 8.68
N LEU A 99 -5.00 -8.69 7.98
CA LEU A 99 -4.87 -8.55 6.52
C LEU A 99 -3.45 -8.17 6.10
N LEU A 100 -2.73 -7.45 6.97
CA LEU A 100 -1.39 -6.95 6.73
C LEU A 100 -0.29 -7.91 7.17
N ASP A 101 -0.65 -9.07 7.74
CA ASP A 101 0.33 -10.09 8.09
C ASP A 101 1.05 -10.65 6.85
N TRP A 102 2.33 -10.94 6.99
CA TRP A 102 3.16 -11.44 5.90
C TRP A 102 2.64 -12.75 5.33
N LYS A 103 2.04 -13.61 6.16
CA LYS A 103 1.43 -14.85 5.70
C LYS A 103 0.28 -14.54 4.74
N THR A 104 -0.67 -13.70 5.15
CA THR A 104 -1.81 -13.26 4.34
C THR A 104 -1.37 -12.56 3.06
N LEU A 105 -0.37 -11.66 3.16
CA LEU A 105 0.17 -10.94 2.00
C LEU A 105 0.87 -11.87 1.00
N SER A 106 1.64 -12.85 1.49
CA SER A 106 2.32 -13.83 0.64
C SER A 106 1.32 -14.69 -0.15
N GLU A 107 0.24 -15.13 0.49
CA GLU A 107 -0.84 -15.88 -0.15
C GLU A 107 -1.54 -15.06 -1.25
N LYS A 108 -1.88 -13.79 -0.95
CA LYS A 108 -2.46 -12.87 -1.95
C LYS A 108 -1.52 -12.62 -3.12
N ARG A 109 -0.22 -12.48 -2.87
CA ARG A 109 0.80 -12.30 -3.91
C ARG A 109 0.89 -13.53 -4.82
N LEU A 110 0.92 -14.73 -4.23
CA LEU A 110 0.97 -15.98 -4.98
C LEU A 110 -0.29 -16.20 -5.83
N ALA A 111 -1.47 -15.92 -5.26
CA ALA A 111 -2.73 -15.99 -5.99
C ALA A 111 -2.76 -15.04 -7.20
N LYS A 112 -2.28 -13.80 -7.03
CA LYS A 112 -2.19 -12.82 -8.11
C LYS A 112 -1.18 -13.23 -9.19
N ALA A 113 -0.05 -13.83 -8.81
CA ALA A 113 0.94 -14.34 -9.75
C ALA A 113 0.41 -15.51 -10.60
N SER A 114 -0.44 -16.37 -10.03
CA SER A 114 -1.10 -17.48 -10.75
C SER A 114 -2.09 -16.99 -11.82
N LEU A 115 -2.67 -15.81 -11.65
CA LEU A 115 -3.60 -15.19 -12.60
C LEU A 115 -2.90 -14.48 -13.77
N VAL A 116 -1.59 -14.27 -13.72
CA VAL A 116 -0.84 -13.66 -14.83
C VAL A 116 -0.68 -14.72 -15.93
N PRO A 117 -1.20 -14.49 -17.16
CA PRO A 117 -0.97 -15.40 -18.27
C PRO A 117 0.55 -15.51 -18.46
N ALA A 118 1.06 -16.72 -18.63
CA ALA A 118 2.47 -16.94 -18.96
C ALA A 118 2.85 -16.05 -20.15
N THR A 119 3.59 -14.97 -19.88
CA THR A 119 4.07 -14.08 -20.93
C THR A 119 4.96 -14.90 -21.83
N PRO A 120 4.76 -14.91 -23.16
CA PRO A 120 5.68 -15.58 -24.05
C PRO A 120 7.07 -14.99 -23.81
N SER A 121 8.01 -15.88 -23.49
CA SER A 121 9.40 -15.55 -23.22
C SER A 121 10.01 -14.86 -24.44
N ILE A 122 10.01 -13.52 -24.45
CA ILE A 122 10.97 -12.76 -25.25
C ILE A 122 12.29 -12.94 -24.52
N SER A 123 13.18 -13.74 -25.11
CA SER A 123 14.56 -13.89 -24.67
C SER A 123 15.21 -12.50 -24.57
N CYS A 124 15.50 -12.04 -23.36
CA CYS A 124 16.41 -10.92 -23.16
C CYS A 124 17.77 -11.30 -23.77
N PRO A 125 18.40 -10.45 -24.59
CA PRO A 125 19.79 -10.67 -24.98
C PRO A 125 20.65 -10.56 -23.72
N THR A 126 21.25 -11.67 -23.32
CA THR A 126 22.34 -11.66 -22.33
C THR A 126 23.51 -10.92 -22.98
N THR A 127 23.70 -9.64 -22.64
CA THR A 127 25.02 -9.02 -22.84
C THR A 127 25.92 -9.60 -21.76
N SER A 128 26.87 -10.43 -22.17
CA SER A 128 27.96 -10.92 -21.34
C SER A 128 28.89 -9.75 -21.03
N HIS A 129 28.82 -9.21 -19.81
CA HIS A 129 29.88 -8.38 -19.28
C HIS A 129 30.82 -9.30 -18.49
N GLU A 130 31.93 -9.70 -19.13
CA GLU A 130 33.07 -10.31 -18.46
C GLU A 130 33.75 -9.30 -17.49
N SER A 131 34.61 -9.87 -16.66
CA SER A 131 35.28 -9.46 -15.41
C SER A 131 36.00 -8.09 -15.43
N ASP A 132 36.30 -7.43 -14.31
CA ASP A 132 37.30 -7.84 -13.31
C ASP A 132 37.06 -7.17 -11.94
N TYR A 133 36.87 -7.97 -10.88
CA TYR A 133 37.17 -7.56 -9.51
C TYR A 133 38.53 -8.15 -9.15
N SER A 134 39.59 -7.34 -9.28
CA SER A 134 40.89 -7.64 -8.72
C SER A 134 40.84 -7.46 -7.20
N GLU A 135 40.97 -8.59 -6.51
CA GLU A 135 41.16 -8.73 -5.07
C GLU A 135 42.56 -8.21 -4.71
N ASN A 136 42.66 -7.00 -4.15
CA ASN A 136 43.86 -6.55 -3.46
C ASN A 136 43.65 -6.67 -1.95
N SER A 137 43.96 -7.86 -1.44
CA SER A 137 44.43 -8.06 -0.08
C SER A 137 45.85 -7.51 0.04
N GLU A 138 46.03 -6.42 0.78
CA GLU A 138 47.35 -6.05 1.32
C GLU A 138 47.23 -5.87 2.84
N LEU A 139 48.06 -6.67 3.50
CA LEU A 139 48.39 -6.75 4.92
C LEU A 139 49.45 -5.69 5.27
N ASP A 140 49.67 -5.50 6.58
CA ASP A 140 50.80 -4.85 7.28
C ASP A 140 50.71 -3.30 7.37
N ASP A 141 50.87 -2.60 8.51
CA ASP A 141 51.31 -2.85 9.90
C ASP A 141 50.52 -1.95 10.88
#